data_AF-A0A512DX84-F1
#
_entry.id   AF-A0A512DX84-F1
#
_cell.length_a   1.000
_cell.length_b   1.000
_cell.length_c   1.000
_cell.angle_alpha   90.00
_cell.angle_beta   90.00
_cell.angle_gamma   90.00
#
_symmetry.space_group_name_H-M   'P 1'
#
loop_
_entity.id
_entity.type
_entity.pdbx_description
1 polymer ?
#
loop_
_entity_poly.entity_id
_entity_poly.type
_entity_poly.pdbx_seq_one_letter_code
_entity_poly.pdbx_strand_id
1 'polypeptide(L)' 'MKNPSATIQIDEAGPQKFTLAVTFDGQRFDCGNYISRAAAMQAGRLFVQRKEGEAVGQRGRTRKKPGKG' A
#
# COMPACT_ATOMS: atom_id res chain seq x y z
N MET A 1 -2.03 -5.42 -20.29
CA MET A 1 -1.56 -4.68 -19.10
C MET A 1 -1.43 -5.69 -17.98
N LYS A 2 -0.22 -5.97 -17.49
CA LYS A 2 -0.06 -6.87 -16.33
C LYS A 2 -0.35 -6.02 -15.11
N ASN A 3 -1.49 -6.22 -14.46
CA ASN A 3 -1.76 -5.56 -13.18
C ASN A 3 -0.57 -5.87 -12.27
N PRO A 4 0.03 -4.89 -11.59
CA PRO A 4 1.02 -5.19 -10.57
C PRO A 4 0.33 -6.12 -9.57
N SER A 5 0.82 -7.36 -9.50
CA SER A 5 0.28 -8.36 -8.59
C SER A 5 0.71 -7.98 -7.19
N ALA A 6 -0.11 -7.17 -6.53
CA ALA A 6 0.06 -6.77 -5.15
C ALA A 6 -0.62 -7.79 -4.23
N THR A 7 0.14 -8.32 -3.28
CA THR A 7 -0.36 -9.28 -2.29
C THR A 7 -0.27 -8.66 -0.91
N ILE A 8 -1.40 -8.60 -0.21
CA ILE A 8 -1.46 -8.13 1.18
C ILE A 8 -1.51 -9.37 2.09
N GLN A 9 -0.51 -9.51 2.95
CA GLN A 9 -0.46 -10.53 4.01
C GLN A 9 -0.67 -9.87 5.36
N ILE A 10 -1.57 -10.45 6.16
CA ILE A 10 -1.85 -9.98 7.52
C ILE A 10 -1.80 -11.20 8.42
N ASP A 11 -0.85 -11.19 9.33
CA ASP A 11 -0.66 -12.25 10.32
C ASP A 11 -1.08 -11.73 11.70
N GLU A 12 -1.69 -12.59 12.51
CA GLU A 12 -2.05 -12.27 13.88
C GLU A 12 -0.87 -12.63 14.80
N ALA A 13 -0.24 -11.62 15.38
CA ALA A 13 0.92 -11.76 16.27
C ALA A 13 0.53 -11.82 17.76
N GLY A 14 -0.76 -11.69 18.07
CA GLY A 14 -1.31 -11.79 19.42
C GLY A 14 -2.68 -11.11 19.56
N PRO A 15 -3.24 -11.06 20.78
CA PRO A 15 -4.53 -10.44 21.02
C PRO A 15 -4.51 -8.97 20.59
N GLN A 16 -5.32 -8.63 19.59
CA GLN A 16 -5.38 -7.27 19.00
C GLN A 16 -4.03 -6.78 18.44
N LYS A 17 -3.15 -7.68 18.00
CA LYS A 17 -1.90 -7.34 17.33
C LYS A 17 -1.82 -8.06 16.00
N PHE A 18 -1.79 -7.28 14.92
CA PHE A 18 -1.73 -7.77 13.55
C PHE A 18 -0.50 -7.20 12.85
N THR A 19 0.32 -8.04 12.26
CA THR A 19 1.45 -7.61 11.42
C THR A 19 0.99 -7.52 9.97
N LEU A 20 1.33 -6.42 9.29
CA LEU A 20 1.04 -6.23 7.88
C LEU A 20 2.32 -6.36 7.05
N ALA A 21 2.30 -7.22 6.04
CA ALA A 21 3.30 -7.25 4.99
C ALA A 21 2.63 -7.11 3.62
N VAL A 22 3.17 -6.23 2.78
CA VAL A 22 2.66 -6.02 1.42
C VAL A 22 3.75 -6.39 0.43
N THR A 23 3.47 -7.34 -0.44
CA THR A 23 4.35 -7.65 -1.58
C THR A 23 3.84 -6.89 -2.79
N PHE A 24 4.66 -5.99 -3.34
CA PHE A 24 4.36 -5.21 -4.54
C PHE A 24 5.47 -5.43 -5.56
N ASP A 25 5.10 -5.88 -6.76
CA ASP A 25 6.04 -6.13 -7.86
C ASP A 25 7.21 -7.07 -7.48
N GLY A 26 6.91 -8.11 -6.70
CA GLY A 26 7.89 -9.07 -6.19
C GLY A 26 8.72 -8.58 -4.99
N GLN A 27 8.57 -7.31 -4.58
CA GLN A 27 9.24 -6.75 -3.41
C GLN A 27 8.33 -6.75 -2.19
N ARG A 28 8.78 -7.35 -1.09
CA ARG A 28 8.06 -7.37 0.19
C ARG A 28 8.37 -6.10 1.01
N PHE A 29 7.32 -5.52 1.59
CA PHE A 29 7.39 -4.38 2.49
C PHE A 29 6.68 -4.71 3.80
N ASP A 30 7.44 -4.77 4.89
CA ASP A 30 6.89 -4.96 6.23
C ASP A 30 6.40 -3.61 6.78
N CYS A 31 5.08 -3.49 6.94
CA CYS A 31 4.40 -2.24 7.26
C CYS A 31 4.12 -2.08 8.77
N GLY A 32 4.67 -2.96 9.61
CA GLY A 32 4.60 -2.91 11.07
C GLY A 32 3.35 -3.55 11.67
N ASN A 33 3.07 -3.17 12.92
CA ASN A 33 2.00 -3.73 13.76
C ASN A 33 0.75 -2.83 13.77
N TYR A 34 -0.41 -3.46 13.81
CA TYR A 34 -1.74 -2.83 13.78
C TYR A 34 -2.59 -3.39 14.91
N ILE A 35 -3.49 -2.55 15.44
CA ILE A 35 -4.42 -2.91 16.51
C ILE A 35 -5.58 -3.79 16.04
N SER A 36 -5.83 -3.83 14.73
CA SER A 36 -6.92 -4.61 14.13
C SER A 36 -6.59 -5.03 12.70
N ARG A 37 -7.17 -6.17 12.28
CA ARG A 37 -7.08 -6.65 10.90
C ARG A 37 -7.63 -5.62 9.89
N ALA A 38 -8.70 -4.90 10.27
CA ALA A 38 -9.29 -3.87 9.43
C ALA A 38 -8.31 -2.69 9.18
N ALA A 39 -7.60 -2.25 10.22
CA ALA A 39 -6.59 -1.21 10.09
C ALA A 39 -5.42 -1.67 9.19
N ALA A 40 -4.96 -2.91 9.36
CA ALA A 40 -3.93 -3.51 8.50
C ALA A 40 -4.40 -3.62 7.03
N MET A 41 -5.64 -4.05 6.78
CA MET A 41 -6.23 -4.09 5.43
C MET A 41 -6.28 -2.70 4.77
N GLN A 42 -6.76 -1.69 5.50
CA GLN A 42 -6.84 -0.31 4.99
C GLN A 42 -5.44 0.24 4.66
N ALA A 43 -4.48 0.05 5.56
CA ALA A 43 -3.10 0.47 5.34
C ALA A 43 -2.47 -0.26 4.14
N GLY A 44 -2.69 -1.57 4.01
CA GLY A 44 -2.22 -2.35 2.86
C GLY A 44 -2.79 -1.85 1.54
N ARG A 45 -4.10 -1.57 1.49
CA ARG A 45 -4.75 -1.03 0.29
C ARG A 45 -4.21 0.36 -0.08
N LEU A 46 -4.02 1.24 0.91
CA LEU A 46 -3.42 2.55 0.69
C LEU A 46 -1.96 2.44 0.22
N PHE A 47 -1.20 1.49 0.73
CA PHE A 47 0.17 1.23 0.30
C PHE A 47 0.22 0.83 -1.18
N VAL A 48 -0.62 -0.12 -1.59
CA VAL A 48 -0.73 -0.54 -2.99
C VAL A 48 -1.14 0.62 -3.88
N GLN A 49 -2.18 1.38 -3.51
CA GLN A 49 -2.60 2.56 -4.26
C GLN A 49 -1.50 3.62 -4.39
N ARG A 50 -0.72 3.85 -3.33
CA ARG A 50 0.42 4.77 -3.37
C ARG A 50 1.52 4.26 -4.27
N LYS A 51 1.81 2.95 -4.28
CA LYS A 51 2.83 2.34 -5.15
C LYS A 51 2.41 2.30 -6.61
N GLU A 52 1.15 2.00 -6.89
CA GLU A 52 0.56 2.13 -8.22
C GLU A 52 0.58 3.60 -8.67
N GLY A 53 0.20 4.53 -7.80
CA GLY A 53 0.25 5.97 -8.04
C GLY A 53 1.67 6.53 -8.20
N GLU A 54 2.69 5.94 -7.55
CA GLU A 54 4.11 6.25 -7.73
C GLU A 54 4.60 5.74 -9.08
N ALA A 55 4.26 4.49 -9.44
CA ALA A 55 4.59 3.90 -10.74
C ALA A 55 3.93 4.65 -11.91
N VAL A 56 2.69 5.11 -11.73
CA VAL A 56 1.97 5.97 -12.69
C VAL A 56 2.51 7.41 -12.64
N GLY A 57 2.87 7.91 -11.45
CA GLY A 57 3.38 9.26 -11.22
C GLY A 57 4.82 9.48 -11.70
N GLN A 58 5.65 8.44 -11.77
CA GLN A 58 6.95 8.49 -12.46
C GLN A 58 6.79 8.63 -13.98
N ARG A 59 5.70 8.09 -14.56
CA ARG A 59 5.36 8.27 -15.97
C ARG A 59 4.51 9.53 -16.26
N GLY A 60 4.04 10.22 -15.22
CA GLY A 60 3.04 11.28 -15.33
C GLY A 60 3.29 12.48 -14.42
N ARG A 61 4.55 12.80 -14.09
CA ARG A 61 4.88 14.04 -13.35
C ARG A 61 4.72 15.30 -14.22
N THR A 62 3.65 15.41 -15.01
CA THR A 62 3.04 16.72 -15.28
C THR A 62 2.22 17.09 -14.04
N ARG A 63 2.91 17.77 -13.13
CA ARG A 63 2.38 18.51 -11.99
C ARG A 63 1.21 19.41 -12.46
N LYS A 64 -0.03 18.92 -12.48
CA LYS A 64 -1.20 19.81 -12.48
C LYS A 64 -1.36 20.32 -11.05
N LYS A 65 -0.86 21.55 -10.83
CA LYS A 65 -1.34 22.39 -9.73
C LYS A 65 -2.88 22.44 -9.84
N PRO A 66 -3.66 22.22 -8.77
CA PRO A 66 -5.01 22.76 -8.75
C PRO A 66 -4.84 24.28 -8.70
N GLY A 67 -5.24 24.96 -9.78
CA GLY A 67 -5.25 26.41 -9.82
C GLY A 67 -6.17 26.95 -8.72
N LYS A 68 -5.70 27.96 -8.00
CA LYS A 68 -6.54 28.95 -7.34
C LYS A 68 -5.72 30.23 -7.16
N GLY A 69 -6.21 31.32 -7.75
CA GLY A 69 -5.60 32.66 -7.73
C GLY A 69 -5.60 33.25 -9.12
#